data_AF-A0A2D9RFL6-F1
#
_entry.id   AF-A0A2D9RFL6-F1
#
_cell.length_a   1.000
_cell.length_b   1.000
_cell.length_c   1.000
_cell.angle_alpha   90.00
_cell.angle_beta   90.00
_cell.angle_gamma   90.00
#
_symmetry.space_group_name_H-M   'P 1'
#
loop_
_entity.id
_entity.type
_entity.pdbx_description
1 polymer ?
#
loop_
_entity_poly.entity_id
_entity_poly.type
_entity_poly.pdbx_seq_one_letter_code
_entity_poly.pdbx_strand_id
1 'polypeptide(L)'
;MRAEFREDAQFLADRIETRAPVESKTTSAVMETPWMRTVEYALKRSPESASDKFGQRYRDMAAVESFASFQPVHLDMAERNAQEHKCLAEAIYYEARSEAVLGQIAVAEVVLNRVKDYRYPDTVCDVVFQGSERTTGCQFSFTCDGQMDRFPARGRLWERAQTVAAHVMMDMNKPLTGSATHYHTDYVDPVWNKHLIHTRTIGTHIFYRFPRGKEWVQVRQRTERAT
;
A
#
# COMPACT_ATOMS: atom_id res chain seq x y z
N MET A 1 25.49 -5.18 7.46
CA MET A 1 24.42 -5.83 8.24
C MET A 1 23.00 -5.68 7.65
N ARG A 2 22.42 -4.47 7.45
CA ARG A 2 21.08 -4.34 6.81
C ARG A 2 21.04 -4.70 5.31
N ALA A 3 22.10 -4.39 4.56
CA ALA A 3 22.19 -4.69 3.13
C ALA A 3 22.41 -6.19 2.86
N GLU A 4 23.34 -6.81 3.60
CA GLU A 4 23.65 -8.25 3.50
C GLU A 4 22.41 -9.13 3.77
N PHE A 5 21.61 -8.83 4.79
CA PHE A 5 20.39 -9.59 5.07
C PHE A 5 19.36 -9.50 3.94
N ARG A 6 19.25 -8.35 3.26
CA ARG A 6 18.34 -8.18 2.12
C ARG A 6 18.80 -8.99 0.92
N GLU A 7 20.09 -8.93 0.59
CA GLU A 7 20.68 -9.68 -0.52
C GLU A 7 20.59 -11.19 -0.30
N ASP A 8 20.94 -11.67 0.90
CA ASP A 8 20.86 -13.10 1.24
C ASP A 8 19.41 -13.61 1.19
N ALA A 9 18.47 -12.83 1.71
CA ALA A 9 17.07 -13.22 1.70
C ALA A 9 16.44 -13.15 0.30
N GLN A 10 16.86 -12.19 -0.54
CA GLN A 10 16.49 -12.15 -1.96
C GLN A 10 17.06 -13.36 -2.72
N PHE A 11 18.32 -13.72 -2.46
CA PHE A 11 18.97 -14.87 -3.07
C PHE A 11 18.24 -16.19 -2.71
N LEU A 12 17.92 -16.39 -1.44
CA LEU A 12 17.19 -17.58 -1.00
C LEU A 12 15.78 -17.64 -1.61
N ALA A 13 15.09 -16.50 -1.67
CA ALA A 13 13.74 -16.39 -2.21
C ALA A 13 13.69 -16.70 -3.73
N ASP A 14 14.65 -16.22 -4.51
CA ASP A 14 14.83 -16.54 -5.94
C ASP A 14 15.07 -18.05 -6.17
N ARG A 15 15.92 -18.67 -5.32
CA ARG A 15 16.23 -20.10 -5.43
C ARG A 15 15.02 -20.98 -5.15
N ILE A 16 14.17 -20.58 -4.21
CA ILE A 16 12.90 -21.27 -3.93
C ILE A 16 11.95 -21.16 -5.13
N GLU A 17 11.76 -19.94 -5.67
CA GLU A 17 10.84 -19.71 -6.78
C GLU A 17 11.26 -20.45 -8.05
N THR A 18 12.53 -20.35 -8.43
CA THR A 18 13.07 -20.99 -9.64
C THR A 18 13.31 -22.50 -9.47
N ARG A 19 13.19 -23.01 -8.23
CA ARG A 19 13.67 -24.34 -7.83
C ARG A 19 15.11 -24.59 -8.27
N ALA A 20 15.92 -23.55 -8.48
CA ALA A 20 17.23 -23.71 -9.07
C ALA A 20 18.15 -24.47 -8.12
N PRO A 21 19.01 -25.37 -8.64
CA PRO A 21 19.97 -26.07 -7.80
C PRO A 21 20.90 -25.06 -7.11
N VAL A 22 21.15 -25.27 -5.82
CA VAL A 22 22.21 -24.56 -5.10
C VAL A 22 23.50 -25.33 -5.37
N GLU A 23 24.37 -24.79 -6.21
CA GLU A 23 25.66 -25.42 -6.49
C GLU A 23 26.60 -25.20 -5.29
N SER A 24 26.92 -26.29 -4.60
CA SER A 24 27.96 -26.32 -3.58
C SER A 24 29.23 -26.94 -4.12
N LYS A 25 30.39 -26.39 -3.74
CA LYS A 25 31.71 -26.99 -4.00
C LYS A 25 32.01 -28.17 -3.06
N THR A 26 31.16 -28.43 -2.06
CA THR A 26 31.33 -29.53 -1.10
C THR A 26 30.39 -30.70 -1.39
N THR A 27 30.86 -31.93 -1.11
CA THR A 27 30.04 -33.14 -1.14
C THR A 27 28.86 -33.03 -0.17
N SER A 28 27.71 -33.61 -0.55
CA SER A 28 26.50 -33.60 0.27
C SER A 28 26.76 -34.23 1.66
N ALA A 29 26.63 -33.43 2.73
CA ALA A 29 26.85 -33.85 4.11
C ALA A 29 25.92 -34.96 4.61
N VAL A 30 24.88 -35.32 3.84
CA VAL A 30 23.91 -36.38 4.18
C VAL A 30 24.56 -37.75 4.29
N MET A 31 25.62 -38.01 3.52
CA MET A 31 26.41 -39.23 3.69
C MET A 31 27.48 -39.09 4.78
N GLU A 32 27.80 -37.89 5.24
CA GLU A 32 28.87 -37.65 6.22
C GLU A 32 28.33 -37.64 7.66
N THR A 33 27.03 -37.44 7.85
CA THR A 33 26.38 -37.37 9.18
C THR A 33 25.54 -38.62 9.47
N PRO A 34 25.91 -39.44 10.50
CA PRO A 34 25.20 -40.69 10.81
C PRO A 34 23.70 -40.52 11.06
N TRP A 35 23.27 -39.42 11.69
CA TRP A 35 21.87 -39.19 12.02
C TRP A 35 21.01 -38.85 10.78
N MET A 36 21.58 -38.17 9.77
CA MET A 36 20.86 -37.88 8.52
C MET A 36 20.61 -39.15 7.71
N ARG A 37 21.54 -40.12 7.74
CA ARG A 37 21.32 -41.45 7.14
C ARG A 37 20.12 -42.18 7.78
N THR A 38 19.94 -42.04 9.09
CA THR A 38 18.82 -42.64 9.83
C THR A 38 17.47 -42.04 9.42
N VAL A 39 17.41 -40.73 9.16
CA VAL A 39 16.19 -40.05 8.68
C VAL A 39 15.75 -40.59 7.32
N GLU A 40 16.68 -40.79 6.38
CA GLU A 40 16.37 -41.36 5.06
C GLU A 40 15.82 -42.80 5.16
N TYR A 41 16.44 -43.63 6.01
CA TYR A 41 15.95 -44.98 6.30
C TYR A 41 14.54 -44.97 6.91
N ALA A 42 14.26 -44.06 7.84
CA ALA A 42 12.95 -43.92 8.48
C ALA A 42 11.86 -43.48 7.50
N LEU A 43 12.20 -42.66 6.51
CA LEU A 43 11.33 -42.24 5.41
C LEU A 43 11.17 -43.29 4.30
N LYS A 44 11.78 -44.48 4.44
CA LYS A 44 11.81 -45.57 3.43
C LYS A 44 12.35 -45.12 2.06
N ARG A 45 13.27 -44.16 2.03
CA ARG A 45 14.01 -43.77 0.80
C ARG A 45 15.34 -44.50 0.78
N SER A 46 15.84 -44.89 -0.39
CA SER A 46 17.21 -45.43 -0.44
C SER A 46 18.18 -44.27 -0.20
N PRO A 47 19.21 -44.43 0.65
CA PRO A 47 20.22 -43.40 0.85
C PRO A 47 20.90 -42.99 -0.47
N GLU A 48 21.02 -43.93 -1.43
CA GLU A 48 21.54 -43.61 -2.76
C GLU A 48 20.59 -42.71 -3.57
N SER A 49 19.27 -42.92 -3.48
CA SER A 49 18.28 -42.05 -4.13
C SER A 49 18.28 -40.64 -3.54
N ALA A 50 18.55 -40.51 -2.24
CA ALA A 50 18.77 -39.21 -1.62
C ALA A 50 20.06 -38.53 -2.12
N SER A 51 21.04 -39.32 -2.56
CA SER A 51 22.29 -38.82 -3.15
C SER A 51 22.26 -38.69 -4.68
N ASP A 52 21.17 -39.09 -5.35
CA ASP A 52 21.02 -38.83 -6.78
C ASP A 52 20.75 -37.34 -7.06
N LYS A 53 20.94 -36.91 -8.32
CA LYS A 53 20.80 -35.49 -8.70
C LYS A 53 19.43 -34.89 -8.33
N PHE A 54 18.36 -35.69 -8.37
CA PHE A 54 17.01 -35.25 -8.05
C PHE A 54 16.75 -35.29 -6.53
N GLY A 55 17.23 -36.32 -5.83
CA GLY A 55 17.13 -36.44 -4.38
C GLY A 55 17.93 -35.37 -3.64
N GLN A 56 19.15 -35.06 -4.10
CA GLN A 56 19.95 -33.95 -3.57
C GLN A 56 19.19 -32.63 -3.71
N ARG A 57 18.68 -32.33 -4.92
CA ARG A 57 17.90 -31.11 -5.19
C ARG A 57 16.67 -30.99 -4.28
N TYR A 58 15.95 -32.10 -4.03
CA TYR A 58 14.74 -32.09 -3.20
C TYR A 58 15.03 -31.81 -1.73
N ARG A 59 16.12 -32.36 -1.19
CA ARG A 59 16.54 -32.09 0.20
C ARG A 59 17.10 -30.68 0.36
N ASP A 60 17.94 -30.25 -0.57
CA ASP A 60 18.54 -28.91 -0.53
C ASP A 60 17.44 -27.86 -0.62
N MET A 61 16.42 -28.08 -1.47
CA MET A 61 15.21 -27.25 -1.48
C MET A 61 14.49 -27.25 -0.13
N ALA A 62 14.23 -28.41 0.48
CA ALA A 62 13.53 -28.48 1.76
C ALA A 62 14.31 -27.78 2.90
N ALA A 63 15.64 -27.86 2.87
CA ALA A 63 16.48 -27.12 3.81
C ALA A 63 16.41 -25.61 3.55
N VAL A 64 16.56 -25.16 2.29
CA VAL A 64 16.47 -23.74 1.91
C VAL A 64 15.09 -23.15 2.23
N GLU A 65 14.01 -23.88 1.96
CA GLU A 65 12.64 -23.47 2.30
C GLU A 65 12.48 -23.22 3.81
N SER A 66 13.15 -24.00 4.66
CA SER A 66 13.11 -23.80 6.12
C SER A 66 13.85 -22.54 6.60
N PHE A 67 14.76 -21.99 5.80
CA PHE A 67 15.50 -20.77 6.11
C PHE A 67 14.88 -19.50 5.53
N ALA A 68 14.00 -19.62 4.53
CA ALA A 68 13.33 -18.46 3.96
C ALA A 68 12.27 -17.91 4.93
N SER A 69 12.53 -16.71 5.45
CA SER A 69 11.58 -15.97 6.30
C SER A 69 10.46 -15.29 5.51
N PHE A 70 10.62 -15.17 4.18
CA PHE A 70 9.63 -14.60 3.28
C PHE A 70 9.82 -15.11 1.84
N GLN A 71 8.80 -14.93 1.00
CA GLN A 71 8.84 -15.21 -0.44
C GLN A 71 9.04 -13.92 -1.25
N PRO A 72 9.49 -13.96 -2.52
CA PRO A 72 9.69 -12.76 -3.35
C PRO A 72 8.44 -11.88 -3.44
N VAL A 73 7.24 -12.49 -3.48
CA VAL A 73 5.96 -11.79 -3.45
C VAL A 73 5.79 -10.89 -2.22
N HIS A 74 6.36 -11.25 -1.07
CA HIS A 74 6.32 -10.40 0.13
C HIS A 74 7.18 -9.14 -0.01
N LEU A 75 8.29 -9.20 -0.77
CA LEU A 75 9.10 -8.02 -1.06
C LEU A 75 8.34 -7.05 -1.96
N ASP A 76 7.76 -7.57 -3.04
CA ASP A 76 6.96 -6.75 -3.96
C ASP A 76 5.74 -6.14 -3.26
N MET A 77 5.06 -6.90 -2.39
CA MET A 77 4.00 -6.36 -1.54
C MET A 77 4.51 -5.27 -0.58
N ALA A 78 5.68 -5.46 0.04
CA ALA A 78 6.26 -4.48 0.94
C ALA A 78 6.66 -3.18 0.22
N GLU A 79 7.24 -3.29 -0.98
CA GLU A 79 7.60 -2.15 -1.83
C GLU A 79 6.36 -1.39 -2.30
N ARG A 80 5.32 -2.11 -2.77
CA ARG A 80 4.03 -1.51 -3.10
C ARG A 80 3.40 -0.80 -1.89
N ASN A 81 3.35 -1.45 -0.73
CA ASN A 81 2.81 -0.84 0.49
C ASN A 81 3.59 0.41 0.93
N ALA A 82 4.92 0.40 0.80
CA ALA A 82 5.76 1.56 1.10
C ALA A 82 5.49 2.72 0.13
N GLN A 83 5.28 2.42 -1.16
CA GLN A 83 4.96 3.41 -2.16
C GLN A 83 3.56 4.02 -1.93
N GLU A 84 2.55 3.18 -1.66
CA GLU A 84 1.19 3.60 -1.35
C GLU A 84 1.13 4.46 -0.07
N HIS A 85 1.89 4.07 0.97
CA HIS A 85 2.05 4.84 2.20
C HIS A 85 2.65 6.22 1.94
N LYS A 86 3.67 6.30 1.10
CA LYS A 86 4.29 7.57 0.71
C LYS A 86 3.30 8.47 -0.04
N CYS A 87 2.57 7.93 -1.03
CA CYS A 87 1.57 8.69 -1.78
C CYS A 87 0.47 9.25 -0.86
N LEU A 88 -0.03 8.44 0.09
CA LEU A 88 -1.01 8.91 1.06
C LEU A 88 -0.45 10.01 1.97
N ALA A 89 0.78 9.84 2.44
CA ALA A 89 1.44 10.82 3.29
C ALA A 89 1.66 12.15 2.55
N GLU A 90 2.03 12.10 1.27
CA GLU A 90 2.17 13.30 0.42
C GLU A 90 0.84 14.04 0.29
N ALA A 91 -0.25 13.31 0.00
CA ALA A 91 -1.58 13.89 -0.04
C ALA A 91 -1.96 14.56 1.28
N ILE A 92 -1.77 13.89 2.43
CA ILE A 92 -2.04 14.48 3.75
C ILE A 92 -1.19 15.73 4.00
N TYR A 93 0.09 15.68 3.63
CA TYR A 93 1.01 16.79 3.88
C TYR A 93 0.60 18.03 3.07
N TYR A 94 0.37 17.88 1.77
CA TYR A 94 0.09 19.04 0.93
C TYR A 94 -1.33 19.58 1.12
N GLU A 95 -2.29 18.73 1.46
CA GLU A 95 -3.69 19.14 1.67
C GLU A 95 -4.00 19.58 3.10
N ALA A 96 -3.33 19.00 4.11
CA ALA A 96 -3.75 19.14 5.50
C ALA A 96 -2.59 19.23 6.52
N ARG A 97 -1.35 19.53 6.10
CA ARG A 97 -0.23 19.66 7.07
C ARG A 97 -0.46 20.69 8.18
N SER A 98 -1.28 21.72 7.95
CA SER A 98 -1.58 22.77 8.93
C SER A 98 -2.82 22.45 9.78
N GLU A 99 -3.58 21.43 9.41
CA GLU A 99 -4.79 21.04 10.14
C GLU A 99 -4.46 20.27 11.43
N ALA A 100 -5.49 20.14 12.27
CA ALA A 100 -5.48 19.20 13.38
C ALA A 100 -5.40 17.75 12.88
N VAL A 101 -4.97 16.82 13.74
CA VAL A 101 -4.84 15.39 13.38
C VAL A 101 -6.15 14.81 12.81
N LEU A 102 -7.31 15.24 13.33
CA LEU A 102 -8.61 14.82 12.79
C LEU A 102 -8.83 15.26 11.33
N GLY A 103 -8.36 16.45 10.95
CA GLY A 103 -8.43 16.92 9.56
C GLY A 103 -7.53 16.12 8.63
N GLN A 104 -6.34 15.74 9.10
CA GLN A 104 -5.41 14.87 8.37
C GLN A 104 -5.99 13.46 8.16
N ILE A 105 -6.57 12.88 9.21
CA ILE A 105 -7.29 11.60 9.11
C ILE A 105 -8.45 11.71 8.12
N ALA A 106 -9.20 12.81 8.14
CA ALA A 106 -10.33 13.00 7.25
C ALA A 106 -9.93 13.07 5.77
N VAL A 107 -8.83 13.76 5.42
CA VAL A 107 -8.28 13.76 4.06
C VAL A 107 -7.82 12.34 3.66
N ALA A 108 -7.11 11.65 4.56
CA ALA A 108 -6.67 10.28 4.31
C ALA A 108 -7.85 9.32 4.07
N GLU A 109 -8.93 9.45 4.86
CA GLU A 109 -10.16 8.68 4.65
C GLU A 109 -10.78 8.95 3.28
N VAL A 110 -10.78 10.19 2.78
CA VAL A 110 -11.30 10.50 1.44
C VAL A 110 -10.52 9.73 0.36
N VAL A 111 -9.19 9.68 0.46
CA VAL A 111 -8.36 8.91 -0.47
C VAL A 111 -8.70 7.43 -0.42
N LEU A 112 -8.78 6.84 0.78
CA LEU A 112 -9.15 5.41 0.92
C LEU A 112 -10.60 5.12 0.53
N ASN A 113 -11.53 6.06 0.71
CA ASN A 113 -12.91 5.93 0.26
C ASN A 113 -12.99 5.93 -1.27
N ARG A 114 -12.13 6.70 -1.96
CA ARG A 114 -12.01 6.67 -3.42
C ARG A 114 -11.48 5.31 -3.89
N VAL A 115 -10.40 4.80 -3.27
CA VAL A 115 -9.88 3.46 -3.57
C VAL A 115 -10.96 2.37 -3.43
N LYS A 116 -11.88 2.52 -2.48
CA LYS A 116 -13.00 1.58 -2.25
C LYS A 116 -14.18 1.76 -3.21
N ASP A 117 -14.19 2.79 -4.04
CA ASP A 117 -15.33 3.19 -4.85
C ASP A 117 -15.02 3.01 -6.34
N TYR A 118 -15.85 2.22 -7.03
CA TYR A 118 -15.68 1.81 -8.44
C TYR A 118 -15.52 2.94 -9.47
N ARG A 119 -15.77 4.19 -9.07
CA ARG A 119 -15.63 5.38 -9.93
C ARG A 119 -14.22 5.94 -9.95
N TYR A 120 -13.36 5.47 -9.06
CA TYR A 120 -11.97 5.92 -8.92
C TYR A 120 -11.01 4.75 -9.16
N PRO A 121 -9.71 5.03 -9.33
CA PRO A 121 -8.68 4.01 -9.38
C PRO A 121 -8.59 3.19 -8.08
N ASP A 122 -8.07 1.96 -8.22
CA ASP A 122 -8.04 0.96 -7.16
C ASP A 122 -6.78 1.03 -6.26
N THR A 123 -5.91 2.02 -6.47
CA THR A 123 -4.68 2.23 -5.67
C THR A 123 -4.61 3.67 -5.15
N VAL A 124 -3.96 3.84 -4.00
CA VAL A 124 -3.75 5.15 -3.36
C VAL A 124 -2.95 6.04 -4.28
N CYS A 125 -1.84 5.54 -4.84
CA CYS A 125 -1.03 6.36 -5.73
C CYS A 125 -1.80 6.80 -6.97
N ASP A 126 -2.59 5.92 -7.60
CA ASP A 126 -3.39 6.30 -8.77
C ASP A 126 -4.48 7.33 -8.42
N VAL A 127 -5.08 7.25 -7.22
CA VAL A 127 -6.04 8.24 -6.74
C VAL A 127 -5.37 9.59 -6.46
N VAL A 128 -4.21 9.60 -5.82
CA VAL A 128 -3.48 10.82 -5.45
C VAL A 128 -2.93 11.52 -6.69
N PHE A 129 -2.36 10.77 -7.63
CA PHE A 129 -1.81 11.32 -8.87
C PHE A 129 -2.82 11.31 -10.03
N GLN A 130 -4.11 11.14 -9.74
CA GLN A 130 -5.13 11.10 -10.78
C GLN A 130 -5.15 12.41 -11.58
N GLY A 131 -4.90 12.29 -12.88
CA GLY A 131 -4.88 13.43 -13.79
C GLY A 131 -3.59 14.26 -13.78
N SER A 132 -2.55 13.82 -13.07
CA SER A 132 -1.27 14.53 -13.00
C SER A 132 -0.61 14.74 -14.38
N GLU A 133 -0.83 13.80 -15.29
CA GLU A 133 -0.31 13.84 -16.67
C GLU A 133 -1.23 14.59 -17.65
N ARG A 134 -2.41 15.05 -17.21
CA ARG A 134 -3.43 15.67 -18.10
C ARG A 134 -3.32 17.18 -18.09
N THR A 135 -3.54 17.80 -19.25
CA THR A 135 -3.64 19.26 -19.38
C THR A 135 -4.94 19.84 -18.79
N THR A 136 -5.94 19.00 -18.52
CA THR A 136 -7.27 19.39 -18.02
C THR A 136 -7.30 19.66 -16.52
N GLY A 137 -6.17 19.50 -15.83
CA GLY A 137 -6.06 19.69 -14.38
C GLY A 137 -6.00 18.39 -13.59
N CYS A 138 -5.61 18.53 -12.32
CA CYS A 138 -5.17 17.44 -11.46
C CYS A 138 -6.09 17.31 -10.26
N GLN A 139 -6.32 16.07 -9.80
CA GLN A 139 -7.24 15.82 -8.70
C GLN A 139 -6.75 16.44 -7.39
N PHE A 140 -5.44 16.40 -7.15
CA PHE A 140 -4.78 17.13 -6.08
C PHE A 140 -3.84 18.15 -6.72
N SER A 141 -3.94 19.43 -6.35
CA SER A 141 -3.23 20.50 -7.09
C SER A 141 -1.72 20.38 -6.99
N PHE A 142 -1.23 19.86 -5.85
CA PHE A 142 0.20 19.73 -5.55
C PHE A 142 0.95 18.82 -6.54
N THR A 143 0.23 17.92 -7.23
CA THR A 143 0.84 17.00 -8.20
C THR A 143 1.20 17.67 -9.53
N CYS A 144 0.76 18.92 -9.75
CA CYS A 144 0.88 19.62 -11.02
C CYS A 144 1.32 21.08 -10.93
N ASP A 145 1.18 21.70 -9.75
CA ASP A 145 1.58 23.08 -9.52
C ASP A 145 3.08 23.24 -9.17
N GLY A 146 3.86 22.14 -9.22
CA GLY A 146 5.28 22.11 -8.86
C GLY A 146 5.54 22.36 -7.36
N GLN A 147 4.53 22.21 -6.51
CA GLN A 147 4.69 22.40 -5.06
C GLN A 147 5.61 21.35 -4.44
N MET A 148 5.65 20.13 -5.00
CA MET A 148 6.57 19.07 -4.54
C MET A 148 8.04 19.49 -4.68
N ASP A 149 8.40 20.13 -5.79
CA ASP A 149 9.77 20.59 -6.05
C ASP A 149 10.11 21.84 -5.22
N ARG A 150 9.18 22.79 -5.14
CA ARG A 150 9.39 24.06 -4.42
C ARG A 150 9.38 23.89 -2.90
N PHE A 151 8.55 22.98 -2.40
CA PHE A 151 8.36 22.72 -0.99
C PHE A 151 8.37 21.22 -0.70
N PRO A 152 9.55 20.57 -0.75
CA PRO A 152 9.68 19.15 -0.47
C PRO A 152 9.17 18.81 0.93
N ALA A 153 8.42 17.72 1.04
CA ALA A 153 7.88 17.25 2.31
C ALA A 153 9.01 16.85 3.26
N ARG A 154 9.14 17.58 4.39
CA ARG A 154 10.23 17.37 5.37
C ARG A 154 9.85 17.83 6.78
N GLY A 155 10.65 17.37 7.75
CA GLY A 155 10.55 17.75 9.16
C GLY A 155 9.31 17.18 9.87
N ARG A 156 9.00 17.76 11.04
CA ARG A 156 7.97 17.23 11.95
C ARG A 156 6.58 17.09 11.33
N LEU A 157 6.19 18.01 10.43
CA LEU A 157 4.89 17.93 9.77
C LEU A 157 4.82 16.76 8.78
N TRP A 158 5.93 16.42 8.15
CA TRP A 158 6.04 15.27 7.26
C TRP A 158 6.04 13.96 8.04
N GLU A 159 6.77 13.87 9.14
CA GLU A 159 6.73 12.72 10.07
C GLU A 159 5.32 12.47 10.60
N ARG A 160 4.61 13.56 10.93
CA ARG A 160 3.20 13.49 11.35
C ARG A 160 2.31 12.96 10.23
N ALA A 161 2.45 13.47 9.01
CA ALA A 161 1.68 12.99 7.85
C ALA A 161 1.92 11.49 7.59
N GLN A 162 3.17 11.03 7.64
CA GLN A 162 3.52 9.61 7.53
C GLN A 162 2.88 8.77 8.64
N THR A 163 2.88 9.26 9.88
CA THR A 163 2.26 8.56 11.02
C THR A 163 0.75 8.44 10.83
N VAL A 164 0.09 9.51 10.40
CA VAL A 164 -1.36 9.51 10.11
C VAL A 164 -1.69 8.60 8.94
N ALA A 165 -0.90 8.62 7.86
CA ALA A 165 -1.07 7.73 6.73
C ALA A 165 -1.04 6.25 7.17
N ALA A 166 -0.03 5.87 7.96
CA ALA A 166 0.08 4.51 8.49
C ALA A 166 -1.13 4.14 9.36
N HIS A 167 -1.53 5.04 10.27
CA HIS A 167 -2.69 4.84 11.15
C HIS A 167 -3.98 4.57 10.37
N VAL A 168 -4.22 5.33 9.29
CA VAL A 168 -5.44 5.20 8.48
C VAL A 168 -5.39 3.99 7.55
N MET A 169 -4.23 3.69 6.95
CA MET A 169 -4.05 2.46 6.15
C MET A 169 -4.24 1.18 6.95
N MET A 170 -3.90 1.21 8.24
CA MET A 170 -4.10 0.09 9.18
C MET A 170 -5.52 0.03 9.77
N ASP A 171 -6.45 0.87 9.28
CA ASP A 171 -7.85 0.94 9.74
C ASP A 171 -7.97 1.18 11.26
N MET A 172 -7.04 1.94 11.84
CA MET A 172 -6.97 2.16 13.29
C MET A 172 -7.87 3.32 13.76
N ASN A 173 -8.39 4.13 12.84
CA ASN A 173 -9.31 5.24 13.15
C ASN A 173 -10.77 4.82 13.04
N LYS A 174 -11.64 5.46 13.84
CA LYS A 174 -13.08 5.38 13.60
C LYS A 174 -13.44 6.23 12.38
N PRO A 175 -14.39 5.80 11.53
CA PRO A 175 -14.85 6.59 10.39
C PRO A 175 -15.29 7.99 10.80
N LEU A 176 -14.64 9.02 10.25
CA LEU A 176 -14.89 10.42 10.54
C LEU A 176 -15.76 11.06 9.47
N THR A 177 -15.50 10.81 8.20
CA THR A 177 -16.02 11.61 7.09
C THR A 177 -17.43 11.25 6.62
N GLY A 178 -18.01 10.15 7.11
CA GLY A 178 -19.30 9.66 6.63
C GLY A 178 -19.26 9.12 5.20
N SER A 179 -18.16 8.43 4.85
CA SER A 179 -17.87 7.93 3.48
C SER A 179 -17.75 9.05 2.45
N ALA A 180 -17.12 10.18 2.81
CA ALA A 180 -16.89 11.26 1.88
C ALA A 180 -15.85 10.87 0.82
N THR A 181 -16.09 11.30 -0.42
CA THR A 181 -15.16 11.15 -1.55
C THR A 181 -14.70 12.50 -2.12
N HIS A 182 -15.26 13.60 -1.61
CA HIS A 182 -14.94 14.95 -2.00
C HIS A 182 -14.83 15.84 -0.77
N TYR A 183 -14.03 16.88 -0.86
CA TYR A 183 -14.02 17.97 0.09
C TYR A 183 -13.60 19.26 -0.59
N HIS A 184 -13.89 20.38 0.05
CA HIS A 184 -13.29 21.67 -0.27
C HIS A 184 -13.04 22.44 1.03
N THR A 185 -12.25 23.50 0.96
CA THR A 185 -12.05 24.41 2.08
C THR A 185 -13.21 25.40 2.18
N ASP A 186 -13.51 25.86 3.38
CA ASP A 186 -14.61 26.77 3.70
C ASP A 186 -14.55 28.14 3.01
N TYR A 187 -13.37 28.56 2.53
CA TYR A 187 -13.15 29.78 1.77
C TYR A 187 -13.30 29.62 0.24
N VAL A 188 -13.70 28.43 -0.25
CA VAL A 188 -13.99 28.15 -1.67
C VAL A 188 -15.41 27.58 -1.81
N ASP A 189 -16.17 28.01 -2.82
CA ASP A 189 -17.50 27.47 -3.12
C ASP A 189 -17.54 26.86 -4.54
N PRO A 190 -17.21 25.55 -4.68
CA PRO A 190 -17.15 24.92 -5.97
C PRO A 190 -18.54 24.49 -6.48
N VAL A 191 -18.84 24.75 -7.75
CA VAL A 191 -20.15 24.45 -8.39
C VAL A 191 -20.61 23.00 -8.22
N TRP A 192 -19.66 22.05 -8.17
CA TRP A 192 -19.98 20.64 -8.01
C TRP A 192 -20.62 20.31 -6.65
N ASN A 193 -20.43 21.11 -5.60
CA ASN A 193 -20.97 20.82 -4.27
C ASN A 193 -22.50 20.76 -4.23
N LYS A 194 -23.17 21.52 -5.12
CA LYS A 194 -24.62 21.56 -5.28
C LYS A 194 -25.20 20.21 -5.69
N HIS A 195 -24.38 19.32 -6.26
CA HIS A 195 -24.76 18.00 -6.73
C HIS A 195 -24.44 16.88 -5.73
N LEU A 196 -23.86 17.21 -4.57
CA LEU A 196 -23.42 16.23 -3.58
C LEU A 196 -24.13 16.39 -2.23
N ILE A 197 -24.05 15.35 -1.40
CA ILE A 197 -24.55 15.38 -0.03
C ILE A 197 -23.42 15.80 0.89
N HIS A 198 -23.61 16.90 1.61
CA HIS A 198 -22.75 17.32 2.72
C HIS A 198 -22.79 16.25 3.82
N THR A 199 -21.63 15.81 4.28
CA THR A 199 -21.53 14.80 5.33
C THR A 199 -21.11 15.41 6.66
N ARG A 200 -19.98 16.12 6.68
CA ARG A 200 -19.40 16.75 7.87
C ARG A 200 -18.51 17.93 7.51
N THR A 201 -18.22 18.75 8.51
CA THR A 201 -17.18 19.78 8.47
C THR A 201 -16.17 19.48 9.57
N ILE A 202 -14.88 19.39 9.22
CA ILE A 202 -13.78 19.09 10.14
C ILE A 202 -12.65 20.07 9.86
N GLY A 203 -12.34 20.92 10.84
CA GLY A 203 -11.42 22.03 10.63
C GLY A 203 -11.95 22.97 9.55
N THR A 204 -11.09 23.34 8.61
CA THR A 204 -11.45 24.18 7.45
C THR A 204 -12.10 23.39 6.31
N HIS A 205 -12.17 22.05 6.41
CA HIS A 205 -12.63 21.20 5.32
C HIS A 205 -14.11 20.82 5.46
N ILE A 206 -14.82 20.96 4.36
CA ILE A 206 -16.23 20.57 4.20
C ILE A 206 -16.29 19.34 3.31
N PHE A 207 -16.83 18.24 3.83
CA PHE A 207 -16.80 16.92 3.21
C PHE A 207 -18.15 16.55 2.57
N TYR A 208 -18.06 15.84 1.45
CA TYR A 208 -19.21 15.45 0.64
C TYR A 208 -19.09 14.02 0.11
N ARG A 209 -20.25 13.42 -0.16
CA ARG A 209 -20.38 12.15 -0.87
C ARG A 209 -21.42 12.24 -1.96
N PHE A 210 -21.40 11.25 -2.85
CA PHE A 210 -22.46 11.07 -3.80
C PHE A 210 -23.80 10.74 -3.12
N PRO A 211 -24.93 11.22 -3.67
CA PRO A 211 -26.26 10.85 -3.19
C PRO A 211 -26.53 9.35 -3.34
N ARG A 212 -27.39 8.81 -2.46
CA ARG A 212 -27.80 7.41 -2.45
C ARG A 212 -29.33 7.30 -2.48
N GLY A 213 -29.86 6.40 -3.31
CA GLY A 213 -31.30 6.11 -3.37
C GLY A 213 -32.16 7.36 -3.57
N LYS A 214 -33.06 7.65 -2.61
CA LYS A 214 -33.99 8.78 -2.68
C LYS A 214 -33.32 10.16 -2.59
N GLU A 215 -32.07 10.23 -2.11
CA GLU A 215 -31.33 11.50 -2.00
C GLU A 215 -31.07 12.14 -3.36
N TRP A 216 -31.03 11.35 -4.45
CA TRP A 216 -30.91 11.87 -5.81
C TRP A 216 -32.05 12.83 -6.18
N VAL A 217 -33.26 12.55 -5.69
CA VAL A 217 -34.43 13.42 -5.93
C VAL A 217 -34.26 14.75 -5.21
N GLN A 218 -33.77 14.71 -3.97
CA GLN A 218 -33.56 15.90 -3.14
C GLN A 218 -32.48 16.81 -3.74
N VAL A 219 -31.37 16.22 -4.19
CA VAL A 219 -30.30 16.98 -4.85
C VAL A 219 -30.80 17.63 -6.13
N ARG A 220 -31.54 16.90 -6.98
CA ARG A 220 -32.09 17.47 -8.22
C ARG A 220 -33.00 18.67 -7.95
N GLN A 221 -33.92 18.56 -6.99
CA GLN A 221 -34.81 19.65 -6.60
C GLN A 221 -34.04 20.85 -6.03
N ARG A 222 -32.97 20.61 -5.26
CA ARG A 222 -32.11 21.69 -4.74
C ARG A 222 -31.40 22.43 -5.86
N THR A 223 -30.85 21.70 -6.84
CA THR A 223 -30.16 22.32 -7.98
C THR A 223 -31.12 23.14 -8.84
N GLU A 224 -32.32 22.63 -9.13
CA GLU A 224 -33.36 23.33 -9.91
C GLU A 224 -33.85 24.64 -9.26
N ARG A 225 -33.82 24.74 -7.93
CA ARG A 225 -34.21 25.97 -7.20
C ARG A 225 -33.08 27.00 -7.09
N ALA A 226 -31.85 26.61 -7.40
CA ALA A 226 -30.65 27.44 -7.26
C ALA A 226 -30.17 28.04 -8.59
N THR A 227 -30.87 27.76 -9.68
CA THR A 227 -30.75 28.36 -11.02
C THR A 227 -31.87 29.35 -11.26
#